data_AF-A0A3B0JYW6-F1
#
_entry.id   AF-A0A3B0JYW6-F1
#
_cell.length_a   1.000
_cell.length_b   1.000
_cell.length_c   1.000
_cell.angle_alpha   90.00
_cell.angle_beta   90.00
_cell.angle_gamma   90.00
#
_symmetry.space_group_name_H-M   'P 1'
#
loop_
_entity.id
_entity.type
_entity.pdbx_description
1 polymer ?
#
loop_
_entity_poly.entity_id
_entity_poly.type
_entity_poly.pdbx_seq_one_letter_code
_entity_poly.pdbx_strand_id
1 'polypeptide(L)'
;MFLFISRPMGTLGSRMQAIRERLGEDVAGRLDALHLNALRTGLVSMEDLQEAYRKTRDINLNPNRLNHLWLVGIVFFILVATPVFYETISFLLGVRCFLPNNYLVWEATRPISDCSFCKGVRGPLILSNLTREEFAPHAYSSLPIIVKKAVAHWPAQKRMSFGYIRDLYDSVPGSTDSMCQFQHFNSDMKSLKEIFEMPLGRSNLSQGAPWFVGWSVCHPTVLAELRKLYPRPHFLPEDAEMPHTDFILMGYEQGAVMHLEYIPRLMWQAQLKGNKSWYLAPAPECDHQCQPFSFYVEPGDAVLVDTRLWYHANTIPKGQFSLTIQSEYG
;
A
#
# COMPACT_ATOMS: atom_id res chain seq x y z
N MET A 1 -33.75 -2.70 -45.09
CA MET A 1 -33.97 -2.81 -46.55
C MET A 1 -32.64 -2.55 -47.23
N PHE A 2 -31.93 -3.58 -47.70
CA PHE A 2 -31.13 -3.53 -48.94
C PHE A 2 -30.88 -4.97 -49.39
N LEU A 3 -31.39 -5.24 -50.58
CA LEU A 3 -31.45 -6.53 -51.28
C LEU A 3 -30.07 -6.87 -51.84
N PHE A 4 -29.54 -8.06 -51.53
CA PHE A 4 -28.47 -8.65 -52.33
C PHE A 4 -29.09 -9.37 -53.53
N ILE A 5 -29.15 -8.69 -54.68
CA ILE A 5 -29.34 -9.33 -55.97
C ILE A 5 -27.96 -9.74 -56.47
N SER A 6 -27.61 -11.01 -56.31
CA SER A 6 -26.45 -11.61 -56.97
C SER A 6 -26.78 -11.85 -58.45
N ARG A 7 -26.10 -11.15 -59.37
CA ARG A 7 -26.03 -11.62 -60.77
C ARG A 7 -24.90 -12.67 -60.86
N PRO A 8 -25.14 -13.89 -61.38
CA PRO A 8 -24.09 -14.89 -61.53
C PRO A 8 -23.08 -14.43 -62.61
N MET A 9 -21.80 -14.38 -62.25
CA MET A 9 -20.70 -14.16 -63.21
C MET A 9 -20.51 -15.43 -64.04
N GLY A 10 -20.78 -15.36 -65.35
CA GLY A 10 -20.38 -16.40 -66.30
C GLY A 10 -18.87 -16.64 -66.30
N THR A 11 -18.45 -17.86 -66.66
CA THR A 11 -17.04 -18.29 -66.64
C THR A 11 -16.16 -17.44 -67.57
N LEU A 12 -14.87 -17.31 -67.27
CA LEU A 12 -13.92 -16.47 -68.03
C LEU A 12 -13.96 -16.76 -69.55
N GLY A 13 -14.10 -18.04 -69.92
CA GLY A 13 -14.24 -18.46 -71.32
C GLY A 13 -15.47 -17.86 -72.02
N SER A 14 -16.63 -17.86 -71.35
CA SER A 14 -17.86 -17.27 -71.91
C SER A 14 -17.74 -15.76 -72.16
N ARG A 15 -16.99 -15.05 -71.30
CA ARG A 15 -16.73 -13.61 -71.46
C ARG A 15 -15.76 -13.31 -72.59
N MET A 16 -14.69 -14.10 -72.73
CA MET A 16 -13.74 -13.93 -73.83
C MET A 16 -14.40 -14.20 -75.17
N GLN A 17 -15.27 -15.21 -75.24
CA GLN A 17 -16.01 -15.53 -76.46
C GLN A 17 -17.00 -14.42 -76.84
N ALA A 18 -17.76 -13.88 -75.87
CA ALA A 18 -18.64 -12.74 -76.13
C ALA A 18 -17.90 -11.47 -76.58
N ILE A 19 -16.68 -11.23 -76.08
CA ILE A 19 -15.84 -10.11 -76.54
C ILE A 19 -15.34 -10.36 -77.97
N ARG A 20 -14.92 -11.59 -78.29
CA ARG A 20 -14.46 -11.98 -79.63
C ARG A 20 -15.58 -11.83 -80.67
N GLU A 21 -16.80 -12.30 -80.34
CA GLU A 21 -17.98 -12.11 -81.17
C GLU A 21 -18.30 -10.63 -81.41
N ARG A 22 -18.13 -9.78 -80.39
CA ARG A 22 -18.41 -8.34 -80.49
C ARG A 22 -17.39 -7.57 -81.34
N LEU A 23 -16.14 -8.03 -81.38
CA LEU A 23 -15.08 -7.43 -82.20
C LEU A 23 -15.19 -7.85 -83.68
N GLY A 24 -15.79 -9.01 -83.95
CA GLY A 24 -15.85 -9.62 -85.29
C GLY A 24 -14.56 -10.36 -85.65
N GLU A 25 -14.69 -11.47 -86.38
CA GLU A 25 -13.58 -12.40 -86.64
C GLU A 25 -12.42 -11.78 -87.43
N ASP A 26 -12.66 -10.84 -88.37
CA ASP A 26 -11.56 -10.19 -89.11
C ASP A 26 -10.69 -9.32 -88.18
N VAL A 27 -11.32 -8.55 -87.30
CA VAL A 27 -10.60 -7.68 -86.35
C VAL A 27 -9.91 -8.52 -85.30
N ALA A 28 -10.59 -9.53 -84.74
CA ALA A 28 -10.00 -10.46 -83.79
C ALA A 28 -8.79 -11.19 -84.41
N GLY A 29 -8.90 -11.66 -85.65
CA GLY A 29 -7.83 -12.32 -86.37
C GLY A 29 -6.63 -11.41 -86.63
N ARG A 30 -6.86 -10.13 -86.98
CA ARG A 30 -5.76 -9.15 -87.13
C ARG A 30 -5.08 -8.81 -85.81
N LEU A 31 -5.84 -8.71 -84.71
CA LEU A 31 -5.26 -8.51 -83.38
C LEU A 31 -4.44 -9.73 -82.93
N ASP A 32 -4.95 -10.94 -83.15
CA ASP A 32 -4.22 -12.18 -82.87
C ASP A 32 -2.93 -12.25 -83.69
N ALA A 33 -2.98 -11.89 -84.98
CA ALA A 33 -1.80 -11.81 -85.84
C ALA A 33 -0.80 -10.76 -85.38
N LEU A 34 -1.27 -9.58 -84.95
CA LEU A 34 -0.42 -8.52 -84.40
C LEU A 34 0.27 -9.00 -83.11
N HIS A 35 -0.47 -9.66 -82.22
CA HIS A 35 0.03 -10.16 -80.95
C HIS A 35 1.08 -11.27 -81.15
N LEU A 36 0.78 -12.22 -82.04
CA LEU A 36 1.72 -13.29 -82.40
C LEU A 36 2.96 -12.76 -83.11
N ASN A 37 2.83 -11.77 -83.99
CA ASN A 37 3.97 -11.14 -84.65
C ASN A 37 4.81 -10.33 -83.65
N ALA A 38 4.18 -9.61 -82.72
CA ALA A 38 4.88 -8.90 -81.64
C ALA A 38 5.70 -9.87 -80.78
N LEU A 39 5.11 -11.01 -80.37
CA LEU A 39 5.81 -12.06 -79.63
C LEU A 39 6.97 -12.67 -80.44
N ARG A 40 6.80 -12.84 -81.77
CA ARG A 40 7.86 -13.36 -82.65
C ARG A 40 9.06 -12.44 -82.81
N THR A 41 8.91 -11.12 -82.60
CA THR A 41 10.05 -10.20 -82.67
C THR A 41 11.06 -10.39 -81.53
N GLY A 42 10.68 -11.07 -80.45
CA GLY A 42 11.51 -11.25 -79.25
C GLY A 42 11.71 -9.97 -78.43
N LEU A 43 11.11 -8.85 -78.84
CA LEU A 43 11.19 -7.55 -78.16
C LEU A 43 10.13 -7.37 -77.06
N VAL A 44 9.07 -8.17 -77.09
CA VAL A 44 7.95 -8.10 -76.13
C VAL A 44 7.68 -9.51 -75.62
N SER A 45 7.71 -9.70 -74.30
CA SER A 45 7.38 -10.96 -73.65
C SER A 45 5.88 -11.06 -73.35
N MET A 46 5.41 -12.28 -73.09
CA MET A 46 4.04 -12.50 -72.64
C MET A 46 3.76 -11.84 -71.28
N GLU A 47 4.79 -11.73 -70.43
CA GLU A 47 4.71 -11.06 -69.13
C GLU A 47 4.49 -9.55 -69.30
N ASP A 48 5.15 -8.92 -70.27
CA ASP A 48 4.97 -7.48 -70.54
C ASP A 48 3.52 -7.15 -70.93
N LEU A 49 2.89 -8.03 -71.71
CA LEU A 49 1.51 -7.87 -72.15
C LEU A 49 0.52 -8.08 -71.00
N GLN A 50 0.77 -9.06 -70.13
CA GLN A 50 -0.02 -9.28 -68.92
C GLN A 50 0.10 -8.10 -67.94
N GLU A 51 1.30 -7.55 -67.80
CA GLU A 51 1.56 -6.41 -66.92
C GLU A 51 0.91 -5.12 -67.47
N ALA A 52 0.94 -4.90 -68.78
CA ALA A 52 0.23 -3.77 -69.39
C ALA A 52 -1.30 -3.85 -69.18
N TYR A 53 -1.88 -5.05 -69.32
CA TYR A 53 -3.29 -5.27 -69.03
C TYR A 53 -3.61 -5.01 -67.55
N ARG A 54 -2.77 -5.51 -66.65
CA ARG A 54 -2.91 -5.31 -65.20
C ARG A 54 -2.84 -3.83 -64.83
N LYS A 55 -1.85 -3.08 -65.33
CA LYS A 55 -1.72 -1.63 -65.09
C LYS A 55 -2.94 -0.85 -65.56
N THR A 56 -3.49 -1.19 -66.72
CA THR A 56 -4.68 -0.51 -67.27
C THR A 56 -5.92 -0.76 -66.39
N ARG A 57 -6.04 -1.95 -65.80
CA ARG A 57 -7.13 -2.28 -64.87
C ARG A 57 -7.02 -1.50 -63.56
N ASP A 58 -5.82 -1.39 -63.01
CA ASP A 58 -5.59 -0.77 -61.70
C ASP A 58 -5.76 0.76 -61.74
N ILE A 59 -5.55 1.42 -62.90
CA ILE A 59 -5.78 2.87 -63.08
C ILE A 59 -7.24 3.29 -62.85
N ASN A 60 -8.22 2.40 -63.07
CA ASN A 60 -9.65 2.73 -62.91
C ASN A 60 -10.18 2.59 -61.47
N LEU A 61 -9.39 2.06 -60.52
CA LEU A 61 -9.78 1.92 -59.12
C LEU A 61 -9.28 3.13 -58.31
N ASN A 62 -10.10 4.18 -58.23
CA ASN A 62 -9.79 5.46 -57.57
C ASN A 62 -9.47 5.29 -56.05
N PRO A 63 -8.21 5.49 -55.60
CA PRO A 63 -7.77 5.18 -54.24
C PRO A 63 -8.21 6.19 -53.15
N ASN A 64 -8.76 7.36 -53.52
CA ASN A 64 -8.99 8.46 -52.57
C ASN A 64 -10.35 8.45 -51.85
N ARG A 65 -11.30 7.58 -52.21
CA ARG A 65 -12.62 7.53 -51.53
C ARG A 65 -12.59 6.83 -50.17
N LEU A 66 -11.64 5.91 -49.95
CA LEU A 66 -11.54 5.21 -48.66
C LEU A 66 -10.93 6.13 -47.57
N ASN A 67 -10.08 7.09 -47.93
CA ASN A 67 -9.32 7.89 -46.97
C ASN A 67 -10.17 8.92 -46.20
N HIS A 68 -11.16 9.54 -46.86
CA HIS A 68 -11.98 10.58 -46.23
C HIS A 68 -12.93 10.06 -45.16
N LEU A 69 -13.51 8.87 -45.34
CA LEU A 69 -14.41 8.26 -44.34
C LEU A 69 -13.64 7.86 -43.08
N TRP A 70 -12.41 7.34 -43.23
CA TRP A 70 -11.52 7.04 -42.11
C TRP A 70 -11.07 8.31 -41.39
N LEU A 71 -10.68 9.35 -42.12
CA LEU A 71 -10.32 10.65 -41.53
C LEU A 71 -11.47 11.26 -40.73
N VAL A 72 -12.69 11.27 -41.28
CA VAL A 72 -13.88 11.76 -40.57
C VAL A 72 -14.17 10.91 -39.34
N GLY A 73 -14.03 9.58 -39.44
CA GLY A 73 -14.19 8.67 -38.31
C GLY A 73 -13.17 8.92 -37.19
N ILE A 74 -11.90 9.13 -37.53
CA ILE A 74 -10.83 9.43 -36.56
C ILE A 74 -11.06 10.78 -35.90
N VAL A 75 -11.39 11.83 -36.68
CA VAL A 75 -11.66 13.16 -36.14
C VAL A 75 -12.87 13.13 -35.22
N PHE A 76 -13.95 12.44 -35.61
CA PHE A 76 -15.13 12.26 -34.75
C PHE A 76 -14.79 11.50 -33.47
N PHE A 77 -14.01 10.42 -33.56
CA PHE A 77 -13.56 9.66 -32.40
C PHE A 77 -12.74 10.54 -31.45
N ILE A 78 -11.80 11.34 -31.96
CA ILE A 78 -11.02 12.26 -31.14
C ILE A 78 -11.94 13.28 -30.46
N LEU A 79 -12.83 13.94 -31.21
CA LEU A 79 -13.74 14.96 -30.69
C LEU A 79 -14.70 14.46 -29.62
N VAL A 80 -15.06 13.17 -29.61
CA VAL A 80 -15.92 12.57 -28.58
C VAL A 80 -15.11 11.96 -27.44
N ALA A 81 -14.04 11.23 -27.76
CA ALA A 81 -13.24 10.54 -26.76
C ALA A 81 -12.45 11.51 -25.89
N THR A 82 -11.93 12.61 -26.43
CA THR A 82 -11.14 13.57 -25.64
C THR A 82 -11.96 14.29 -24.57
N PRO A 83 -13.16 14.84 -24.84
CA PRO A 83 -14.00 15.42 -23.78
C PRO A 83 -14.46 14.40 -22.76
N VAL A 84 -14.88 13.20 -23.21
CA VAL A 84 -15.30 12.14 -22.28
C VAL A 84 -14.15 11.73 -21.37
N PHE A 85 -12.95 11.57 -21.92
CA PHE A 85 -11.76 11.24 -21.15
C PHE A 85 -11.36 12.38 -20.20
N TYR A 86 -11.40 13.63 -20.68
CA TYR A 86 -11.10 14.81 -19.88
C TYR A 86 -12.06 14.96 -18.70
N GLU A 87 -13.36 14.84 -18.92
CA GLU A 87 -14.39 14.93 -17.87
C GLU A 87 -14.28 13.76 -16.90
N THR A 88 -14.00 12.53 -17.38
CA THR A 88 -13.84 11.36 -16.51
C THR A 88 -12.61 11.50 -15.62
N ILE A 89 -11.46 11.91 -16.17
CA ILE A 89 -10.24 12.14 -15.40
C ILE A 89 -10.41 13.31 -14.44
N SER A 90 -11.04 14.41 -14.88
CA SER A 90 -11.30 15.57 -14.02
C SER A 90 -12.25 15.21 -12.88
N PHE A 91 -13.27 14.40 -13.13
CA PHE A 91 -14.15 13.85 -12.10
C PHE A 91 -13.36 12.98 -11.12
N LEU A 92 -12.59 12.00 -11.61
CA LEU A 92 -11.80 11.10 -10.76
C LEU A 92 -10.75 11.85 -9.91
N LEU A 93 -10.08 12.85 -10.48
CA LEU A 93 -9.13 13.72 -9.77
C LEU A 93 -9.84 14.70 -8.82
N GLY A 94 -11.09 15.05 -9.10
CA GLY A 94 -11.93 15.91 -8.26
C GLY A 94 -12.56 15.19 -7.06
N VAL A 95 -12.71 13.85 -7.11
CA VAL A 95 -13.20 13.07 -5.97
C VAL A 95 -12.15 13.04 -4.87
N ARG A 96 -12.42 13.77 -3.78
CA ARG A 96 -11.63 13.64 -2.55
C ARG A 96 -11.89 12.28 -1.92
N CYS A 97 -10.82 11.65 -1.43
CA CYS A 97 -10.87 10.34 -0.76
C CYS A 97 -11.39 9.19 -1.66
N PHE A 98 -11.11 9.23 -2.97
CA PHE A 98 -11.44 8.13 -3.89
C PHE A 98 -10.80 6.80 -3.44
N LEU A 99 -9.55 6.86 -2.97
CA LEU A 99 -8.87 5.74 -2.33
C LEU A 99 -9.10 5.79 -0.82
N PRO A 100 -9.60 4.70 -0.20
CA PRO A 100 -9.72 4.62 1.24
C PRO A 100 -8.33 4.65 1.87
N ASN A 101 -8.17 5.44 2.94
CA ASN A 101 -6.90 5.55 3.66
C ASN A 101 -6.67 4.33 4.58
N ASN A 102 -6.53 3.14 3.99
CA ASN A 102 -6.40 1.86 4.68
C ASN A 102 -4.97 1.31 4.64
N TYR A 103 -4.64 0.34 5.48
CA TYR A 103 -3.28 -0.24 5.59
C TYR A 103 -2.65 -0.63 4.25
N LEU A 104 -3.44 -1.13 3.29
CA LEU A 104 -2.93 -1.50 1.97
C LEU A 104 -2.42 -0.27 1.21
N VAL A 105 -3.17 0.83 1.21
CA VAL A 105 -2.76 2.08 0.57
C VAL A 105 -1.55 2.68 1.26
N TRP A 106 -1.51 2.67 2.60
CA TRP A 106 -0.36 3.15 3.36
C TRP A 106 0.92 2.37 3.02
N GLU A 107 0.84 1.03 2.98
CA GLU A 107 2.00 0.19 2.63
C GLU A 107 2.42 0.38 1.17
N ALA A 108 1.47 0.44 0.24
CA ALA A 108 1.76 0.62 -1.19
C ALA A 108 2.32 2.00 -1.53
N THR A 109 2.03 3.02 -0.72
CA THR A 109 2.50 4.40 -0.91
C THR A 109 3.64 4.80 0.02
N ARG A 110 4.06 3.89 0.92
CA ARG A 110 5.21 4.09 1.81
C ARG A 110 6.48 4.30 0.98
N PRO A 111 7.35 5.25 1.35
CA PRO A 111 8.64 5.41 0.69
C PRO A 111 9.52 4.17 0.90
N ILE A 112 10.32 3.84 -0.11
CA ILE A 112 11.33 2.77 -0.02
C ILE A 112 12.31 3.12 1.09
N SER A 113 12.53 2.19 2.02
CA SER A 113 13.42 2.42 3.15
C SER A 113 14.89 2.34 2.76
N ASP A 114 15.70 3.28 3.27
CA ASP A 114 17.15 3.16 3.24
C ASP A 114 17.56 2.08 4.25
N CYS A 115 18.02 0.94 3.77
CA CYS A 115 18.37 -0.20 4.62
C CYS A 115 19.60 0.02 5.52
N SER A 116 20.28 1.18 5.44
CA SER A 116 21.43 1.51 6.29
C SER A 116 21.15 1.37 7.80
N PHE A 117 19.92 1.64 8.26
CA PHE A 117 19.53 1.57 9.68
C PHE A 117 19.69 0.17 10.31
N CYS A 118 19.56 -0.89 9.51
CA CYS A 118 19.59 -2.27 10.00
C CYS A 118 20.90 -3.02 9.66
N LYS A 119 21.83 -2.34 8.97
CA LYS A 119 23.09 -2.94 8.55
C LYS A 119 23.94 -3.37 9.75
N GLY A 120 24.18 -4.68 9.89
CA GLY A 120 24.96 -5.25 10.99
C GLY A 120 24.22 -5.32 12.33
N VAL A 121 22.92 -4.95 12.37
CA VAL A 121 22.09 -5.06 13.57
C VAL A 121 21.59 -6.50 13.69
N ARG A 122 21.99 -7.19 14.76
CA ARG A 122 21.57 -8.58 15.06
C ARG A 122 20.67 -8.71 16.29
N GLY A 123 20.47 -7.60 17.00
CA GLY A 123 19.80 -7.55 18.29
C GLY A 123 19.76 -6.13 18.81
N PRO A 124 19.01 -5.88 19.89
CA PRO A 124 18.96 -4.56 20.49
C PRO A 124 20.28 -4.21 21.18
N LEU A 125 20.62 -2.92 21.19
CA LEU A 125 21.66 -2.38 22.06
C LEU A 125 21.14 -2.38 23.49
N ILE A 126 21.78 -3.14 24.37
CA ILE A 126 21.39 -3.24 25.79
C ILE A 126 22.27 -2.30 26.60
N LEU A 127 21.63 -1.32 27.24
CA LEU A 127 22.27 -0.35 28.12
C LEU A 127 21.73 -0.49 29.54
N SER A 128 22.50 -0.07 30.53
CA SER A 128 22.10 -0.14 31.94
C SER A 128 22.74 0.96 32.75
N ASN A 129 22.00 1.54 33.70
CA ASN A 129 22.49 2.55 34.64
C ASN A 129 23.21 3.71 33.94
N LEU A 130 22.53 4.36 33.01
CA LEU A 130 23.10 5.39 32.14
C LEU A 130 22.58 6.78 32.47
N THR A 131 23.46 7.75 32.32
CA THR A 131 23.17 9.18 32.39
C THR A 131 22.63 9.70 31.06
N ARG A 132 22.10 10.92 31.08
CA ARG A 132 21.55 11.58 29.89
C ARG A 132 22.64 11.84 28.85
N GLU A 133 23.83 12.21 29.31
CA GLU A 133 25.00 12.52 28.49
C GLU A 133 25.52 11.25 27.79
N GLU A 134 25.50 10.12 28.49
CA GLU A 134 25.84 8.80 27.91
C GLU A 134 24.78 8.33 26.90
N PHE A 135 23.50 8.70 27.10
CA PHE A 135 22.44 8.36 26.15
C PHE A 135 22.40 9.25 24.91
N ALA A 136 22.83 10.51 25.02
CA ALA A 136 22.68 11.52 23.98
C ALA A 136 23.11 11.06 22.56
N PRO A 137 24.22 10.31 22.38
CA PRO A 137 24.61 9.79 21.07
C PRO A 137 23.62 8.79 20.46
N HIS A 138 22.79 8.15 21.29
CA HIS A 138 21.81 7.13 20.90
C HIS A 138 20.38 7.65 20.81
N ALA A 139 20.11 8.80 21.44
CA ALA A 139 18.77 9.32 21.67
C ALA A 139 17.94 9.52 20.39
N TYR A 140 18.58 9.78 19.25
CA TYR A 140 17.88 9.98 17.99
C TYR A 140 18.26 8.94 16.93
N SER A 141 18.79 7.80 17.38
CA SER A 141 19.14 6.68 16.49
C SER A 141 17.95 5.78 16.23
N SER A 142 17.91 5.15 15.05
CA SER A 142 16.92 4.12 14.71
C SER A 142 17.32 2.71 15.17
N LEU A 143 18.35 2.61 16.02
CA LEU A 143 18.77 1.33 16.59
C LEU A 143 17.77 0.90 17.67
N PRO A 144 17.32 -0.37 17.67
CA PRO A 144 16.55 -0.90 18.77
C PRO A 144 17.39 -0.90 20.05
N ILE A 145 16.89 -0.29 21.12
CA ILE A 145 17.62 -0.12 22.38
C ILE A 145 16.75 -0.62 23.54
N ILE A 146 17.38 -1.31 24.49
CA ILE A 146 16.79 -1.63 25.78
C ILE A 146 17.63 -0.96 26.86
N VAL A 147 17.00 -0.10 27.65
CA VAL A 147 17.59 0.42 28.88
C VAL A 147 17.09 -0.41 30.05
N LYS A 148 17.96 -1.26 30.60
CA LYS A 148 17.62 -2.19 31.68
C LYS A 148 17.33 -1.44 32.97
N LYS A 149 16.23 -1.81 33.63
CA LYS A 149 15.77 -1.24 34.91
C LYS A 149 15.61 0.29 34.92
N ALA A 150 15.49 0.93 33.75
CA ALA A 150 15.43 2.38 33.61
C ALA A 150 14.27 3.02 34.39
N VAL A 151 13.15 2.31 34.47
CA VAL A 151 11.89 2.78 35.07
C VAL A 151 11.51 1.99 36.33
N ALA A 152 12.42 1.16 36.84
CA ALA A 152 12.17 0.32 38.01
C ALA A 152 11.91 1.14 39.29
N HIS A 153 12.41 2.38 39.34
CA HIS A 153 12.23 3.29 40.47
C HIS A 153 10.89 4.05 40.44
N TRP A 154 10.14 3.98 39.33
CA TRP A 154 8.88 4.70 39.20
C TRP A 154 7.80 4.19 40.16
N PRO A 155 7.03 5.09 40.82
CA PRO A 155 5.86 4.69 41.60
C PRO A 155 4.87 3.83 40.82
N ALA A 156 4.77 4.04 39.50
CA ALA A 156 3.90 3.28 38.60
C ALA A 156 4.14 1.76 38.66
N GLN A 157 5.37 1.29 38.89
CA GLN A 157 5.69 -0.15 39.01
C GLN A 157 4.83 -0.84 40.09
N LYS A 158 4.59 -0.13 41.20
CA LYS A 158 3.84 -0.67 42.35
C LYS A 158 2.38 -0.27 42.33
N ARG A 159 2.10 1.00 41.99
CA ARG A 159 0.76 1.60 42.12
C ARG A 159 -0.12 1.40 40.91
N MET A 160 0.45 1.36 39.71
CA MET A 160 -0.34 1.27 38.49
C MET A 160 -0.89 -0.14 38.30
N SER A 161 -2.19 -0.26 38.11
CA SER A 161 -2.88 -1.54 37.91
C SER A 161 -4.15 -1.29 37.10
N PHE A 162 -4.75 -2.35 36.56
CA PHE A 162 -6.04 -2.27 35.87
C PHE A 162 -7.10 -1.54 36.73
N GLY A 163 -7.25 -1.96 38.00
CA GLY A 163 -8.19 -1.35 38.93
C GLY A 163 -7.91 0.13 39.17
N TYR A 164 -6.66 0.50 39.45
CA TYR A 164 -6.29 1.91 39.64
C TYR A 164 -6.61 2.77 38.40
N ILE A 165 -6.29 2.28 37.20
CA ILE A 165 -6.56 3.00 35.95
C ILE A 165 -8.06 3.18 35.77
N ARG A 166 -8.84 2.11 35.92
CA ARG A 166 -10.30 2.16 35.82
C ARG A 166 -10.89 3.18 36.81
N ASP A 167 -10.52 3.06 38.09
CA ASP A 167 -11.04 3.94 39.15
C ASP A 167 -10.66 5.41 38.91
N LEU A 168 -9.48 5.68 38.32
CA LEU A 168 -9.08 7.02 37.91
C LEU A 168 -9.97 7.57 36.79
N TYR A 169 -10.23 6.80 35.75
CA TYR A 169 -11.12 7.22 34.67
C TYR A 169 -12.55 7.44 35.18
N ASP A 170 -13.07 6.54 36.03
CA ASP A 170 -14.39 6.69 36.64
C ASP A 170 -14.50 7.95 37.52
N SER A 171 -13.39 8.36 38.16
CA SER A 171 -13.36 9.57 38.99
C SER A 171 -13.38 10.89 38.19
N VAL A 172 -13.12 10.84 36.89
CA VAL A 172 -13.06 12.03 36.02
C VAL A 172 -14.20 11.99 34.99
N PRO A 173 -15.25 12.81 35.17
CA PRO A 173 -16.40 12.83 34.26
C PRO A 173 -16.00 13.12 32.80
N GLY A 174 -16.54 12.34 31.86
CA GLY A 174 -16.28 12.51 30.42
C GLY A 174 -14.91 12.01 29.95
N SER A 175 -14.10 11.41 30.83
CA SER A 175 -12.79 10.89 30.46
C SER A 175 -12.86 9.68 29.52
N THR A 176 -13.91 8.86 29.64
CA THR A 176 -14.17 7.68 28.80
C THR A 176 -14.83 7.99 27.46
N ASP A 177 -15.55 9.12 27.38
CA ASP A 177 -16.24 9.57 26.17
C ASP A 177 -15.35 10.44 25.25
N SER A 178 -14.12 10.70 25.68
CA SER A 178 -13.15 11.47 24.90
C SER A 178 -12.80 10.74 23.59
N MET A 179 -12.88 11.46 22.47
CA MET A 179 -12.59 10.92 21.13
C MET A 179 -11.09 10.70 20.95
N CYS A 180 -10.60 9.58 21.46
CA CYS A 180 -9.17 9.30 21.54
C CYS A 180 -8.85 8.00 20.81
N GLN A 181 -7.61 7.90 20.33
CA GLN A 181 -7.19 6.73 19.57
C GLN A 181 -7.28 5.48 20.44
N PHE A 182 -8.00 4.49 19.94
CA PHE A 182 -8.18 3.18 20.53
C PHE A 182 -7.57 2.12 19.60
N GLN A 183 -6.76 1.24 20.16
CA GLN A 183 -6.07 0.17 19.46
C GLN A 183 -6.57 -1.16 20.03
N HIS A 184 -7.48 -1.80 19.30
CA HIS A 184 -8.05 -3.09 19.70
C HIS A 184 -7.13 -4.28 19.36
N PHE A 185 -6.15 -4.11 18.47
CA PHE A 185 -5.31 -5.18 17.94
C PHE A 185 -6.16 -6.38 17.48
N ASN A 186 -6.05 -7.54 18.16
CA ASN A 186 -6.85 -8.74 17.91
C ASN A 186 -7.99 -8.97 18.92
N SER A 187 -8.24 -8.02 19.82
CA SER A 187 -9.37 -8.09 20.75
C SER A 187 -10.70 -7.79 20.05
N ASP A 188 -11.77 -8.38 20.56
CA ASP A 188 -13.18 -8.09 20.24
C ASP A 188 -13.70 -6.75 20.81
N MET A 189 -12.94 -6.12 21.72
CA MET A 189 -13.31 -4.85 22.35
C MET A 189 -13.09 -3.67 21.40
N LYS A 190 -14.02 -2.71 21.41
CA LYS A 190 -14.01 -1.58 20.46
C LYS A 190 -13.85 -0.22 21.11
N SER A 191 -13.98 -0.14 22.43
CA SER A 191 -13.95 1.14 23.13
C SER A 191 -13.33 1.03 24.53
N LEU A 192 -12.89 2.17 25.06
CA LEU A 192 -12.38 2.28 26.41
C LEU A 192 -13.45 1.92 27.46
N LYS A 193 -14.71 2.27 27.17
CA LYS A 193 -15.85 1.91 28.01
C LYS A 193 -16.01 0.40 28.17
N GLU A 194 -15.93 -0.36 27.08
CA GLU A 194 -16.01 -1.83 27.12
C GLU A 194 -14.89 -2.47 27.95
N ILE A 195 -13.69 -1.87 27.96
CA ILE A 195 -12.58 -2.33 28.82
C ILE A 195 -12.95 -2.18 30.29
N PHE A 196 -13.46 -1.01 30.70
CA PHE A 196 -13.73 -0.71 32.10
C PHE A 196 -14.98 -1.37 32.64
N GLU A 197 -15.95 -1.66 31.77
CA GLU A 197 -17.16 -2.44 32.09
C GLU A 197 -16.92 -3.97 32.00
N MET A 198 -15.69 -4.40 31.68
CA MET A 198 -15.35 -5.81 31.55
C MET A 198 -15.61 -6.59 32.86
N PRO A 199 -16.26 -7.77 32.80
CA PRO A 199 -16.44 -8.62 33.98
C PRO A 199 -15.11 -9.02 34.62
N LEU A 200 -15.09 -9.08 35.96
CA LEU A 200 -13.87 -9.39 36.72
C LEU A 200 -13.16 -10.66 36.25
N GLY A 201 -13.93 -11.72 35.96
CA GLY A 201 -13.39 -12.99 35.48
C GLY A 201 -12.63 -12.89 34.16
N ARG A 202 -13.04 -11.96 33.29
CA ARG A 202 -12.34 -11.68 32.02
C ARG A 202 -11.15 -10.74 32.23
N SER A 203 -11.30 -9.75 33.10
CA SER A 203 -10.24 -8.78 33.41
C SER A 203 -9.01 -9.46 34.04
N ASN A 204 -9.20 -10.53 34.81
CA ASN A 204 -8.13 -11.30 35.45
C ASN A 204 -7.77 -12.60 34.72
N LEU A 205 -8.35 -12.82 33.53
CA LEU A 205 -8.20 -14.04 32.72
C LEU A 205 -8.51 -15.35 33.49
N SER A 206 -9.41 -15.31 34.47
CA SER A 206 -9.92 -16.55 35.09
C SER A 206 -11.03 -17.19 34.26
N GLN A 207 -11.71 -16.41 33.40
CA GLN A 207 -12.76 -16.84 32.48
C GLN A 207 -12.69 -16.04 31.16
N GLY A 208 -13.14 -16.64 30.06
CA GLY A 208 -13.17 -15.99 28.75
C GLY A 208 -11.85 -16.08 27.97
N ALA A 209 -11.73 -15.24 26.94
CA ALA A 209 -10.58 -15.23 26.04
C ALA A 209 -9.54 -14.17 26.44
N PRO A 210 -8.25 -14.38 26.10
CA PRO A 210 -7.21 -13.36 26.22
C PRO A 210 -7.59 -12.11 25.45
N TRP A 211 -7.11 -10.97 25.94
CA TRP A 211 -7.36 -9.68 25.32
C TRP A 211 -6.14 -8.80 25.49
N PHE A 212 -5.90 -7.92 24.53
CA PHE A 212 -4.85 -6.91 24.61
C PHE A 212 -5.28 -5.69 23.82
N VAL A 213 -5.11 -4.53 24.44
CA VAL A 213 -5.63 -3.27 23.95
C VAL A 213 -4.67 -2.15 24.32
N GLY A 214 -4.70 -1.09 23.54
CA GLY A 214 -4.03 0.16 23.85
C GLY A 214 -4.93 1.36 23.59
N TRP A 215 -4.71 2.45 24.30
CA TRP A 215 -5.40 3.70 24.02
C TRP A 215 -4.54 4.90 24.39
N SER A 216 -4.82 6.01 23.72
CA SER A 216 -4.22 7.30 24.01
C SER A 216 -4.91 7.95 25.21
N VAL A 217 -4.10 8.41 26.16
CA VAL A 217 -4.53 9.19 27.33
C VAL A 217 -4.55 10.66 26.93
N CYS A 218 -5.68 11.09 26.41
CA CYS A 218 -5.92 12.43 25.87
C CYS A 218 -6.57 13.40 26.86
N HIS A 219 -7.27 12.89 27.89
CA HIS A 219 -7.95 13.75 28.86
C HIS A 219 -6.92 14.39 29.79
N PRO A 220 -6.77 15.74 29.81
CA PRO A 220 -5.66 16.40 30.51
C PRO A 220 -5.58 16.08 32.00
N THR A 221 -6.72 16.01 32.69
CA THR A 221 -6.78 15.66 34.12
C THR A 221 -6.27 14.25 34.39
N VAL A 222 -6.71 13.26 33.59
CA VAL A 222 -6.28 11.86 33.75
C VAL A 222 -4.78 11.75 33.45
N LEU A 223 -4.32 12.38 32.38
CA LEU A 223 -2.91 12.42 32.00
C LEU A 223 -2.03 13.04 33.10
N ALA A 224 -2.48 14.15 33.69
CA ALA A 224 -1.76 14.82 34.77
C ALA A 224 -1.64 13.95 36.02
N GLU A 225 -2.70 13.24 36.42
CA GLU A 225 -2.64 12.30 37.56
C GLU A 225 -1.72 11.12 37.27
N LEU A 226 -1.79 10.56 36.07
CA LEU A 226 -0.96 9.44 35.66
C LEU A 226 0.52 9.79 35.59
N ARG A 227 0.89 10.98 35.06
CA ARG A 227 2.28 11.45 34.97
C ARG A 227 2.94 11.70 36.33
N LYS A 228 2.18 11.78 37.43
CA LYS A 228 2.76 11.74 38.79
C LYS A 228 3.37 10.39 39.15
N LEU A 229 2.94 9.31 38.48
CA LEU A 229 3.41 7.94 38.74
C LEU A 229 4.53 7.51 37.80
N TYR A 230 4.57 8.06 36.58
CA TYR A 230 5.61 7.81 35.59
C TYR A 230 6.14 9.17 35.06
N PRO A 231 7.21 9.72 35.66
CA PRO A 231 7.82 10.92 35.11
C PRO A 231 8.52 10.61 33.78
N ARG A 232 9.01 11.64 33.10
CA ARG A 232 9.90 11.49 31.94
C ARG A 232 11.07 10.53 32.28
N PRO A 233 11.41 9.57 31.41
CA PRO A 233 12.59 8.74 31.61
C PRO A 233 13.87 9.60 31.77
N HIS A 234 14.64 9.32 32.82
CA HIS A 234 15.79 10.13 33.22
C HIS A 234 16.89 10.23 32.16
N PHE A 235 17.00 9.22 31.31
CA PHE A 235 18.02 9.12 30.28
C PHE A 235 17.71 9.89 29.00
N LEU A 236 16.45 10.29 28.76
CA LEU A 236 16.12 11.07 27.57
C LEU A 236 16.81 12.45 27.63
N PRO A 237 17.19 13.07 26.49
CA PRO A 237 17.74 14.44 26.42
C PRO A 237 16.89 15.46 27.18
N GLU A 238 17.38 16.65 27.53
CA GLU A 238 16.62 17.65 28.31
C GLU A 238 15.67 18.46 27.47
N ASP A 239 16.12 18.78 26.27
CA ASP A 239 15.41 19.47 25.22
C ASP A 239 14.41 18.59 24.47
N ALA A 240 14.43 17.26 24.62
CA ALA A 240 13.48 16.42 23.88
C ALA A 240 12.02 16.78 24.24
N GLU A 241 11.21 17.00 23.22
CA GLU A 241 9.84 17.45 23.35
C GLU A 241 8.91 16.26 23.54
N MET A 242 8.13 16.27 24.63
CA MET A 242 7.14 15.23 24.92
C MET A 242 5.74 15.67 24.45
N PRO A 243 4.97 14.79 23.80
CA PRO A 243 3.60 15.10 23.40
C PRO A 243 2.69 15.33 24.61
N HIS A 244 1.55 15.99 24.38
CA HIS A 244 0.47 16.12 25.37
C HIS A 244 -0.44 14.88 25.46
N THR A 245 0.07 13.72 25.06
CA THR A 245 -0.66 12.44 25.04
C THR A 245 0.33 11.31 25.27
N ASP A 246 -0.01 10.37 26.15
CA ASP A 246 0.72 9.11 26.32
C ASP A 246 -0.18 7.93 25.95
N PHE A 247 0.38 6.74 25.75
CA PHE A 247 -0.37 5.51 25.46
C PHE A 247 -0.26 4.53 26.63
N ILE A 248 -1.38 3.95 27.02
CA ILE A 248 -1.42 2.78 27.90
C ILE A 248 -1.66 1.57 27.01
N LEU A 249 -0.86 0.51 27.17
CA LEU A 249 -1.12 -0.78 26.56
C LEU A 249 -1.15 -1.85 27.63
N MET A 250 -2.17 -2.70 27.62
CA MET A 250 -2.30 -3.75 28.63
C MET A 250 -3.14 -4.93 28.16
N GLY A 251 -2.95 -6.06 28.83
CA GLY A 251 -3.71 -7.28 28.58
C GLY A 251 -2.87 -8.54 28.71
N TYR A 252 -3.19 -9.55 27.92
CA TYR A 252 -2.71 -10.92 28.03
C TYR A 252 -2.36 -11.53 26.68
N GLU A 253 -1.40 -12.44 26.70
CA GLU A 253 -1.00 -13.30 25.57
C GLU A 253 -0.62 -12.55 24.29
N GLN A 254 -1.54 -12.33 23.37
CA GLN A 254 -1.23 -11.69 22.10
C GLN A 254 -1.18 -10.18 22.26
N GLY A 255 0.00 -9.59 22.05
CA GLY A 255 0.18 -8.15 22.08
C GLY A 255 -0.17 -7.48 20.75
N ALA A 256 0.58 -6.44 20.37
CA ALA A 256 0.47 -5.83 19.05
C ALA A 256 0.90 -6.83 17.96
N VAL A 257 0.09 -6.90 16.90
CA VAL A 257 0.38 -7.67 15.68
C VAL A 257 1.49 -7.00 14.88
N MET A 258 2.06 -7.69 13.89
CA MET A 258 3.14 -7.13 13.08
C MET A 258 2.68 -5.89 12.31
N HIS A 259 3.28 -4.73 12.59
CA HIS A 259 2.95 -3.47 11.95
C HIS A 259 4.10 -2.45 12.00
N LEU A 260 3.93 -1.36 11.26
CA LEU A 260 4.65 -0.09 11.44
C LEU A 260 3.73 0.93 12.09
N GLU A 261 4.32 1.84 12.85
CA GLU A 261 3.62 3.01 13.39
C GLU A 261 3.76 4.20 12.45
N TYR A 262 2.65 4.88 12.20
CA TYR A 262 2.61 6.10 11.37
C TYR A 262 2.58 7.35 12.25
N ILE A 263 3.65 7.51 13.03
CA ILE A 263 3.87 8.59 13.98
C ILE A 263 5.01 9.51 13.52
N PRO A 264 5.00 10.81 13.88
CA PRO A 264 6.03 11.74 13.44
C PRO A 264 7.35 11.59 14.20
N ARG A 265 7.31 11.11 15.44
CA ARG A 265 8.44 11.13 16.38
C ARG A 265 8.91 9.72 16.76
N LEU A 266 10.07 9.64 17.40
CA LEU A 266 10.55 8.40 18.01
C LEU A 266 9.70 8.09 19.23
N MET A 267 9.70 6.83 19.65
CA MET A 267 8.91 6.37 20.77
C MET A 267 9.76 5.60 21.79
N TRP A 268 9.31 5.62 23.03
CA TRP A 268 9.79 4.73 24.07
C TRP A 268 8.60 4.01 24.71
N GLN A 269 8.83 2.80 25.21
CA GLN A 269 7.85 2.01 25.95
C GLN A 269 8.47 1.48 27.26
N ALA A 270 7.87 1.86 28.38
CA ALA A 270 8.20 1.38 29.71
C ALA A 270 7.41 0.11 30.05
N GLN A 271 8.10 -0.97 30.40
CA GLN A 271 7.46 -2.21 30.87
C GLN A 271 7.19 -2.09 32.38
N LEU A 272 5.93 -1.96 32.77
CA LEU A 272 5.54 -1.80 34.17
C LEU A 272 5.17 -3.11 34.85
N LYS A 273 4.43 -3.99 34.16
CA LYS A 273 4.04 -5.30 34.67
C LYS A 273 4.12 -6.34 33.58
N GLY A 274 4.38 -7.58 34.00
CA GLY A 274 4.49 -8.68 33.07
C GLY A 274 5.73 -8.60 32.20
N ASN A 275 6.02 -9.70 31.53
CA ASN A 275 7.14 -9.77 30.63
C ASN A 275 6.63 -9.74 29.18
N LYS A 276 7.46 -9.24 28.27
CA LYS A 276 7.07 -9.06 26.87
C LYS A 276 8.20 -9.48 25.95
N SER A 277 7.89 -10.32 24.98
CA SER A 277 8.78 -10.63 23.87
C SER A 277 8.46 -9.72 22.71
N TRP A 278 9.47 -9.05 22.17
CA TRP A 278 9.39 -8.27 20.95
C TRP A 278 9.97 -9.06 19.80
N TYR A 279 9.35 -8.94 18.64
CA TYR A 279 9.84 -9.46 17.38
C TYR A 279 9.95 -8.29 16.40
N LEU A 280 11.16 -8.04 15.92
CA LEU A 280 11.44 -7.00 14.94
C LEU A 280 11.80 -7.63 13.60
N ALA A 281 11.26 -7.06 12.54
CA ALA A 281 11.63 -7.37 11.16
C ALA A 281 12.01 -6.07 10.44
N PRO A 282 13.05 -6.11 9.57
CA PRO A 282 13.31 -5.00 8.67
C PRO A 282 12.17 -4.89 7.65
N ALA A 283 12.15 -3.79 6.91
CA ALA A 283 11.26 -3.68 5.77
C ALA A 283 11.59 -4.74 4.69
N PRO A 284 10.60 -5.29 3.98
CA PRO A 284 10.81 -6.39 3.02
C PRO A 284 11.87 -6.09 1.96
N GLU A 285 11.98 -4.83 1.50
CA GLU A 285 13.02 -4.40 0.56
C GLU A 285 14.46 -4.57 1.09
N CYS A 286 14.63 -4.69 2.41
CA CYS A 286 15.91 -4.83 3.10
C CYS A 286 16.28 -6.28 3.49
N ASP A 287 15.43 -7.27 3.17
CA ASP A 287 15.63 -8.69 3.54
C ASP A 287 16.95 -9.28 3.04
N HIS A 288 17.49 -8.73 1.95
CA HIS A 288 18.74 -9.17 1.34
C HIS A 288 19.99 -8.85 2.20
N GLN A 289 19.89 -7.92 3.16
CA GLN A 289 21.02 -7.52 4.02
C GLN A 289 20.70 -7.50 5.52
N CYS A 290 19.42 -7.40 5.88
CA CYS A 290 18.97 -7.33 7.25
C CYS A 290 18.17 -8.59 7.60
N GLN A 291 18.16 -8.95 8.88
CA GLN A 291 17.51 -10.17 9.35
C GLN A 291 16.58 -9.84 10.52
N PRO A 292 15.43 -10.52 10.62
CA PRO A 292 14.56 -10.35 11.77
C PRO A 292 15.20 -10.93 13.03
N PHE A 293 14.84 -10.38 14.19
CA PHE A 293 15.29 -10.89 15.48
C PHE A 293 14.26 -10.62 16.58
N SER A 294 14.39 -11.37 17.68
CA SER A 294 13.53 -11.22 18.85
C SER A 294 14.35 -10.83 20.08
N PHE A 295 13.72 -10.12 21.01
CA PHE A 295 14.31 -9.84 22.31
C PHE A 295 13.25 -9.80 23.41
N TYR A 296 13.72 -9.88 24.65
CA TYR A 296 12.87 -9.98 25.82
C TYR A 296 12.99 -8.75 26.71
N VAL A 297 11.86 -8.34 27.28
CA VAL A 297 11.73 -7.13 28.08
C VAL A 297 11.03 -7.47 29.39
N GLU A 298 11.61 -6.99 30.48
CA GLU A 298 11.18 -7.30 31.85
C GLU A 298 10.63 -6.04 32.55
N PRO A 299 9.80 -6.21 33.61
CA PRO A 299 9.36 -5.09 34.43
C PRO A 299 10.52 -4.23 34.91
N GLY A 300 10.43 -2.93 34.63
CA GLY A 300 11.47 -1.95 34.95
C GLY A 300 12.30 -1.53 33.74
N ASP A 301 12.29 -2.28 32.65
CA ASP A 301 13.01 -1.91 31.43
C ASP A 301 12.26 -0.83 30.63
N ALA A 302 13.03 -0.02 29.89
CA ALA A 302 12.52 0.86 28.85
C ALA A 302 13.04 0.41 27.49
N VAL A 303 12.15 0.35 26.50
CA VAL A 303 12.43 -0.06 25.13
C VAL A 303 12.32 1.16 24.24
N LEU A 304 13.28 1.34 23.34
CA LEU A 304 13.20 2.33 22.27
C LEU A 304 13.36 1.58 20.95
N VAL A 305 12.35 1.70 20.10
CA VAL A 305 12.35 1.14 18.75
C VAL A 305 11.86 2.25 17.85
N ASP A 306 12.57 2.49 16.74
CA ASP A 306 12.02 3.33 15.68
C ASP A 306 10.93 2.55 14.94
N THR A 307 9.72 2.61 15.50
CA THR A 307 8.53 1.87 15.02
C THR A 307 8.05 2.33 13.64
N ARG A 308 8.62 3.42 13.11
CA ARG A 308 8.38 3.92 11.75
C ARG A 308 9.18 3.15 10.70
N LEU A 309 10.27 2.49 11.12
CA LEU A 309 11.18 1.75 10.25
C LEU A 309 11.18 0.24 10.54
N TRP A 310 11.14 -0.14 11.81
CA TRP A 310 11.11 -1.53 12.22
C TRP A 310 9.67 -2.04 12.32
N TYR A 311 9.35 -3.02 11.46
CA TYR A 311 8.15 -3.81 11.67
C TYR A 311 8.28 -4.51 13.00
N HIS A 312 7.24 -4.40 13.83
CA HIS A 312 7.28 -4.95 15.17
C HIS A 312 5.98 -5.64 15.54
N ALA A 313 6.15 -6.74 16.27
CA ALA A 313 5.09 -7.45 16.95
C ALA A 313 5.53 -7.74 18.39
N ASN A 314 4.57 -7.98 19.28
CA ASN A 314 4.90 -8.39 20.63
C ASN A 314 3.95 -9.46 21.18
N THR A 315 4.50 -10.30 22.05
CA THR A 315 3.77 -11.37 22.73
C THR A 315 4.08 -11.36 24.22
N ILE A 316 3.12 -11.85 24.99
CA ILE A 316 3.14 -11.91 26.44
C ILE A 316 3.03 -13.39 26.82
N PRO A 317 3.81 -13.86 27.81
CA PRO A 317 3.69 -15.24 28.29
C PRO A 317 2.25 -15.60 28.70
N LYS A 318 1.88 -16.86 28.47
CA LYS A 318 0.53 -17.37 28.74
C LYS A 318 0.11 -17.13 30.19
N GLY A 319 -1.09 -16.56 30.38
CA GLY A 319 -1.63 -16.26 31.72
C GLY A 319 -1.00 -15.07 32.44
N GLN A 320 0.03 -14.42 31.88
CA GLN A 320 0.68 -13.27 32.50
C GLN A 320 0.02 -11.96 32.04
N PHE A 321 -0.35 -11.10 32.98
CA PHE A 321 -0.82 -9.76 32.67
C PHE A 321 0.36 -8.84 32.34
N SER A 322 0.25 -8.10 31.24
CA SER A 322 1.21 -7.07 30.84
C SER A 322 0.58 -5.69 30.94
N LEU A 323 1.37 -4.71 31.39
CA LEU A 323 1.01 -3.30 31.42
C LEU A 323 2.24 -2.49 31.04
N THR A 324 2.09 -1.64 30.03
CA THR A 324 3.14 -0.75 29.56
C THR A 324 2.63 0.67 29.37
N ILE A 325 3.56 1.62 29.49
CA ILE A 325 3.34 3.01 29.14
C ILE A 325 4.24 3.35 27.97
N GLN A 326 3.69 4.05 27.01
CA GLN A 326 4.38 4.46 25.80
C GLN A 326 4.19 5.96 25.59
N SER A 327 5.23 6.62 25.10
CA SER A 327 5.12 8.02 24.70
C SER A 327 6.12 8.31 23.58
N GLU A 328 5.81 9.35 22.80
CA GLU A 328 6.70 9.86 21.77
C GLU A 328 7.70 10.86 22.37
N TYR A 329 8.80 11.08 21.67
CA TYR A 329 9.75 12.15 21.95
C TYR A 329 10.49 12.56 20.68
N GLY A 330 10.86 13.83 20.57
CA GLY A 330 11.51 14.40 19.39
C GLY A 330 12.35 15.60 19.72
#